data_AF-C3YMN8-F1
#
_entry.id   AF-C3YMN8-F1
#
_cell.length_a   1.000
_cell.length_b   1.000
_cell.length_c   1.000
_cell.angle_alpha   90.00
_cell.angle_beta   90.00
_cell.angle_gamma   90.00
#
_symmetry.space_group_name_H-M   'P 1'
#
loop_
_entity.id
_entity.type
_entity.pdbx_description
1 polymer ?
#
loop_
_entity_poly.entity_id
_entity_poly.type
_entity_poly.pdbx_seq_one_letter_code
_entity_poly.pdbx_strand_id
1 'polypeptide(L)' 'GEYVSVGRDKHGVVKFVGETEFASGPWVGIELDLDTGKNDGEVKGVRYFKCRPNYGIFVRPDKV' A
#
# COMPACT_ATOMS: atom_id res chain seq x y z
N GLY A 1 -2.99 6.07 9.31
CA GLY A 1 -3.64 4.89 9.90
C GLY A 1 -2.67 4.24 10.85
N GLU A 2 -2.82 2.94 11.05
CA GLU A 2 -1.95 2.08 11.86
C GLU A 2 -0.54 1.97 11.25
N TYR A 3 0.48 1.82 12.09
CA TYR A 3 1.86 1.56 11.66
C TYR A 3 2.13 0.05 11.68
N VAL A 4 2.65 -0.48 10.58
CA VAL A 4 2.68 -1.92 10.32
C VAL A 4 4.01 -2.37 9.71
N SER A 5 4.30 -3.66 9.80
CA SER A 5 5.45 -4.31 9.16
C SER A 5 4.99 -5.20 8.02
N VAL A 6 5.58 -5.04 6.84
CA VAL A 6 5.20 -5.77 5.63
C VAL A 6 6.36 -6.65 5.19
N GLY A 7 6.21 -7.96 5.32
CA GLY A 7 7.32 -8.89 5.10
C GLY A 7 8.39 -8.77 6.19
N ARG A 8 9.68 -8.91 5.83
CA ARG A 8 10.77 -8.93 6.82
C ARG A 8 11.23 -7.54 7.26
N ASP A 9 11.38 -6.61 6.31
CA ASP A 9 12.16 -5.37 6.56
C ASP A 9 11.49 -4.09 6.02
N LYS A 10 10.19 -4.11 5.74
CA LYS A 10 9.46 -2.91 5.29
C LYS A 10 8.50 -2.47 6.36
N HIS A 11 8.52 -1.19 6.71
CA HIS A 11 7.61 -0.59 7.66
C HIS A 11 6.93 0.63 7.04
N GLY A 12 5.75 0.95 7.56
CA GLY A 12 5.01 2.11 7.07
C GLY A 12 3.64 2.24 7.71
N VAL A 13 2.85 3.17 7.17
CA VAL A 13 1.54 3.52 7.68
C VAL A 13 0.45 3.06 6.71
N VAL A 14 -0.57 2.37 7.24
CA VAL A 14 -1.78 2.04 6.48
C VAL A 14 -2.50 3.33 6.05
N LYS A 15 -2.76 3.43 4.75
CA LYS A 15 -3.46 4.54 4.10
C LYS A 15 -4.77 4.13 3.42
N PHE A 16 -4.93 2.85 3.12
CA PHE A 16 -6.09 2.32 2.45
C PHE A 16 -6.40 0.89 2.91
N VAL A 17 -7.68 0.55 3.08
CA VAL A 17 -8.18 -0.80 3.27
C VAL A 17 -9.47 -0.94 2.47
N GLY A 18 -9.54 -1.88 1.54
CA GLY A 18 -10.75 -2.10 0.74
C GLY A 18 -10.53 -2.90 -0.53
N GLU A 19 -11.59 -2.98 -1.34
CA GLU A 19 -11.56 -3.56 -2.68
C GLU A 19 -10.82 -2.65 -3.67
N THR A 20 -10.31 -3.23 -4.76
CA THR A 20 -9.57 -2.48 -5.79
C THR A 20 -9.99 -2.87 -7.19
N GLU A 21 -9.82 -1.97 -8.15
CA GLU A 21 -10.12 -2.25 -9.56
C GLU A 21 -9.08 -3.15 -10.22
N PHE A 22 -7.86 -3.21 -9.67
CA PHE A 22 -6.78 -3.97 -10.29
C PHE A 22 -6.79 -5.47 -9.95
N ALA A 23 -7.41 -5.86 -8.83
CA ALA A 23 -7.58 -7.27 -8.44
C ALA A 23 -8.66 -7.42 -7.36
N SER A 24 -9.42 -8.51 -7.44
CA SER A 24 -10.51 -8.83 -6.50
C SER A 24 -10.04 -9.10 -5.08
N GLY A 25 -10.96 -8.92 -4.13
CA GLY A 25 -10.76 -9.17 -2.70
C GLY A 25 -10.05 -8.00 -2.01
N PRO A 26 -9.98 -8.02 -0.68
CA PRO A 26 -9.45 -6.90 0.08
C PRO A 26 -7.95 -6.72 -0.15
N TRP A 27 -7.55 -5.45 -0.13
CA TRP A 27 -6.18 -4.99 -0.19
C TRP A 27 -5.91 -3.94 0.89
N VAL A 28 -4.66 -3.90 1.34
CA VAL A 28 -4.15 -2.88 2.24
C VAL A 28 -3.13 -2.05 1.47
N GLY A 29 -3.39 -0.75 1.34
CA GLY A 29 -2.46 0.23 0.78
C GLY A 29 -1.65 0.90 1.89
N ILE A 30 -0.33 0.86 1.75
CA ILE A 30 0.62 1.30 2.78
C ILE A 30 1.56 2.33 2.17
N GLU A 31 1.74 3.45 2.86
CA GLU A 31 2.85 4.37 2.62
C GLU A 31 4.04 3.89 3.45
N LEU A 32 5.07 3.39 2.79
CA LEU A 32 6.31 2.92 3.40
C LEU A 32 7.16 4.10 3.90
N ASP A 33 8.06 3.83 4.83
CA ASP A 33 8.98 4.86 5.32
C ASP A 33 10.12 5.15 4.33
N LEU A 34 10.45 4.16 3.49
CA LEU A 34 11.51 4.20 2.48
C LEU A 34 10.94 4.00 1.06
N ASP A 35 11.70 4.40 0.04
CA ASP A 35 11.35 4.35 -1.40
C ASP A 35 11.42 2.92 -2.00
N THR A 36 10.98 1.93 -1.23
CA THR A 36 11.01 0.50 -1.60
C THR A 36 9.64 -0.04 -2.02
N GLY A 37 8.69 0.84 -2.27
CA GLY A 37 7.35 0.56 -2.76
C GLY A 37 7.32 0.36 -4.27
N LYS A 38 6.12 0.44 -4.85
CA LYS A 38 5.86 0.18 -6.27
C LYS A 38 5.02 1.27 -6.96
N ASN A 39 4.42 2.17 -6.18
CA ASN A 39 3.52 3.21 -6.67
C ASN A 39 3.55 4.42 -5.74
N ASP A 40 2.70 5.40 -6.03
CA ASP A 40 2.44 6.61 -5.25
C ASP A 40 1.01 6.60 -4.64
N GLY A 41 0.37 5.42 -4.61
CA GLY A 41 -1.02 5.19 -4.23
C GLY A 41 -2.02 5.22 -5.40
N GLU A 42 -1.55 5.38 -6.64
CA GLU A 42 -2.31 5.09 -7.87
C GLU A 42 -1.93 3.75 -8.47
N VAL A 43 -2.94 3.04 -9.00
CA VAL A 43 -2.71 1.86 -9.84
C VAL A 43 -3.64 1.93 -11.04
N LYS A 44 -3.07 1.88 -12.25
CA LYS A 44 -3.80 1.92 -13.54
C LYS A 44 -4.76 3.12 -13.66
N GLY A 45 -4.34 4.30 -13.22
CA GLY A 45 -5.14 5.54 -13.32
C GLY A 45 -6.17 5.73 -12.19
N VAL A 46 -6.29 4.77 -11.26
CA VAL A 46 -7.21 4.86 -10.13
C VAL A 46 -6.46 5.19 -8.86
N ARG A 47 -6.89 6.27 -8.20
CA ARG A 47 -6.27 6.81 -6.98
C ARG A 47 -6.93 6.26 -5.73
N TYR A 48 -6.19 5.50 -4.93
CA TYR A 48 -6.67 4.93 -3.66
C TYR A 48 -6.15 5.72 -2.46
N PHE A 49 -4.89 6.15 -2.52
CA PHE A 49 -4.27 7.04 -1.54
C PHE A 49 -3.17 7.89 -2.20
N LYS A 50 -2.63 8.86 -1.47
CA LYS A 50 -1.50 9.69 -1.93
C LYS A 50 -0.29 9.46 -1.04
N CYS A 51 0.87 9.28 -1.65
CA CYS A 51 2.17 9.29 -1.01
C CYS A 51 3.25 9.69 -2.03
N ARG A 52 4.53 9.70 -1.62
CA ARG A 52 5.65 9.96 -2.53
C ARG A 52 5.79 8.85 -3.59
N PRO A 53 6.31 9.14 -4.79
CA PRO A 53 6.60 8.12 -5.80
C PRO A 53 7.51 7.02 -5.24
N ASN A 54 7.14 5.76 -5.45
CA ASN A 54 7.82 4.57 -4.93
C ASN A 54 7.69 4.35 -3.40
N TYR A 55 6.79 5.04 -2.70
CA TYR A 55 6.52 4.80 -1.28
C TYR A 55 5.25 3.97 -1.06
N GLY A 56 4.37 3.90 -2.05
CA GLY A 56 3.13 3.15 -1.98
C GLY A 56 3.32 1.67 -2.30
N ILE A 57 2.72 0.79 -1.50
CA ILE A 57 2.57 -0.64 -1.81
C ILE A 57 1.16 -1.10 -1.49
N PHE A 58 0.65 -2.04 -2.28
CA PHE A 58 -0.56 -2.79 -1.97
C PHE A 58 -0.18 -4.22 -1.61
N VAL A 59 -0.69 -4.72 -0.49
CA VAL A 59 -0.52 -6.09 -0.04
C VAL A 59 -1.87 -6.69 0.35
N ARG A 60 -1.91 -8.02 0.43
CA ARG A 60 -3.06 -8.72 0.99
C ARG A 60 -3.07 -8.56 2.51
N PRO A 61 -4.25 -8.57 3.17
CA PRO A 61 -4.34 -8.41 4.62
C PRO A 61 -3.51 -9.43 5.43
N ASP A 62 -3.26 -10.63 4.89
CA ASP A 62 -2.45 -11.68 5.52
C ASP A 62 -0.92 -11.43 5.45
N LYS A 63 -0.51 -10.30 4.89
CA LYS A 63 0.90 -9.91 4.69
C LYS A 63 1.29 -8.65 5.48
N VAL A 64 0.36 -8.14 6.27
CA VAL A 64 0.54 -7.04 7.23
C VAL A 64 0.77 -7.62 8.62
#